data_AF-A0A7Y8Q0A5-F1
#
_entry.id   AF-A0A7Y8Q0A5-F1
#
_cell.length_a   1.000
_cell.length_b   1.000
_cell.length_c   1.000
_cell.angle_alpha   90.00
_cell.angle_beta   90.00
_cell.angle_gamma   90.00
#
_symmetry.space_group_name_H-M   'P 1'
#
loop_
_entity.id
_entity.type
_entity.pdbx_description
1 polymer ?
#
loop_
_entity_poly.entity_id
_entity_poly.type
_entity_poly.pdbx_seq_one_letter_code
_entity_poly.pdbx_strand_id
1 'polypeptide(L)'
;MALNVGPDFKQRWLNVPDAVRQTFIDDLSRICDVLKPESQIQEWLITDQKQQQMSFEIIEEAYAKRKAELIEEARLRKQLALERKLDKKRAEQLAYVERLKQDEIRQYAEQSQTLALIRQNIDREIQTYTARYHKNPEGIAFNFAQNLSIPDHAMLSELESVRVRLELEADSLIEKSVNAFRAELKAAAQEEIEYILKNSNFSDKKIES
;
A
#
# COMPACT_ATOMS: atom_id res chain seq x y z
N MET A 1 29.17 -26.42 -56.70
CA MET A 1 28.42 -25.16 -56.45
C MET A 1 27.66 -25.33 -55.14
N ALA A 2 28.01 -24.58 -54.09
CA ALA A 2 27.27 -24.63 -52.84
C ALA A 2 26.08 -23.68 -52.93
N LEU A 3 24.85 -24.20 -52.80
CA LEU A 3 23.64 -23.39 -52.69
C LEU A 3 23.73 -22.58 -51.39
N ASN A 4 23.90 -21.27 -51.50
CA ASN A 4 24.06 -20.39 -50.35
C ASN A 4 22.67 -20.15 -49.71
N VAL A 5 22.23 -21.10 -48.88
CA VAL A 5 20.90 -21.10 -48.24
C VAL A 5 20.79 -20.16 -47.03
N GLY A 6 21.83 -19.38 -46.75
CA GLY A 6 21.90 -18.42 -45.64
C GLY A 6 22.21 -19.07 -44.28
N PRO A 7 22.68 -18.27 -43.30
CA PRO A 7 23.22 -18.78 -42.03
C PRO A 7 22.17 -19.49 -41.15
N ASP A 8 20.88 -19.16 -41.28
CA ASP A 8 19.81 -19.67 -40.42
C ASP A 8 18.85 -20.64 -41.09
N PHE A 9 19.24 -21.22 -42.25
CA PHE A 9 18.37 -22.14 -42.98
C PHE A 9 17.88 -23.29 -42.10
N LYS A 10 18.78 -23.93 -41.34
CA LYS A 10 18.45 -25.06 -40.47
C LYS A 10 17.40 -24.69 -39.42
N GLN A 11 17.53 -23.53 -38.79
CA GLN A 11 16.59 -23.06 -37.78
C GLN A 11 15.24 -22.69 -38.40
N ARG A 12 15.26 -21.96 -39.52
CA ARG A 12 14.04 -21.63 -40.27
C ARG A 12 13.31 -22.88 -40.70
N TRP A 13 14.02 -23.87 -41.24
CA TRP A 13 13.45 -25.13 -41.68
C TRP A 13 12.83 -25.94 -40.54
N LEU A 14 13.47 -26.00 -39.37
CA LEU A 14 12.94 -26.70 -38.21
C LEU A 14 11.70 -26.00 -37.61
N ASN A 15 11.59 -24.68 -37.74
CA ASN A 15 10.46 -23.89 -37.23
C ASN A 15 9.25 -23.86 -38.17
N VAL A 16 9.40 -24.33 -39.41
CA VAL A 16 8.31 -24.43 -40.39
C VAL A 16 7.34 -25.54 -39.98
N PRO A 17 6.02 -25.41 -40.24
CA PRO A 17 5.06 -26.48 -39.96
C PRO A 17 5.44 -27.80 -40.63
N ASP A 18 5.22 -28.92 -39.95
CA ASP A 18 5.56 -30.26 -40.42
C ASP A 18 4.91 -30.57 -41.77
N ALA A 19 3.66 -30.13 -41.97
CA ALA A 19 2.94 -30.27 -43.23
C ALA A 19 3.69 -29.63 -44.40
N VAL A 20 4.23 -28.41 -44.22
CA VAL A 20 4.99 -27.69 -45.25
C VAL A 20 6.30 -28.41 -45.57
N ARG A 21 6.96 -29.00 -44.56
CA ARG A 21 8.18 -29.79 -44.81
C ARG A 21 7.87 -31.04 -45.62
N GLN A 22 6.77 -31.73 -45.31
CA GLN A 22 6.36 -32.93 -46.06
C GLN A 22 5.96 -32.59 -47.49
N THR A 23 5.18 -31.52 -47.72
CA THR A 23 4.85 -31.10 -49.10
C THR A 23 6.10 -30.78 -49.92
N PHE A 24 7.11 -30.13 -49.34
CA PHE A 24 8.38 -29.90 -50.05
C PHE A 24 9.15 -31.19 -50.35
N ILE A 25 9.10 -32.19 -49.47
CA ILE A 25 9.71 -33.51 -49.71
C ILE A 25 8.96 -34.25 -50.83
N ASP A 26 7.62 -34.21 -50.81
CA ASP A 26 6.76 -34.82 -51.81
C ASP A 26 6.99 -34.18 -53.19
N ASP A 27 7.08 -32.85 -53.24
CA ASP A 27 7.37 -32.09 -54.47
C ASP A 27 8.75 -32.44 -55.04
N LEU A 28 9.77 -32.58 -54.19
CA LEU A 28 11.10 -33.04 -54.61
C LEU A 28 11.09 -34.47 -55.13
N SER A 29 10.38 -35.37 -54.44
CA SER A 29 10.28 -36.79 -54.84
C SER A 29 9.61 -36.94 -56.21
N ARG A 30 8.57 -36.14 -56.46
CA ARG A 30 7.83 -36.07 -57.72
C ARG A 30 8.67 -35.53 -58.88
N ILE A 31 9.55 -34.57 -58.63
CA ILE A 31 10.51 -34.09 -59.64
C ILE A 31 11.53 -35.18 -59.98
N CYS A 32 11.95 -35.99 -59.00
CA CYS A 32 12.84 -37.12 -59.25
C CYS A 32 12.19 -38.22 -60.11
N ASP A 33 10.87 -38.36 -60.12
CA ASP A 33 10.16 -39.34 -60.97
C ASP A 33 10.30 -39.05 -62.48
N VAL A 34 10.61 -37.80 -62.87
CA VAL A 34 10.91 -37.43 -64.26
C VAL A 34 12.16 -38.12 -64.79
N LEU A 35 13.10 -38.47 -63.90
CA LEU A 35 14.37 -39.11 -64.27
C LEU A 35 14.21 -40.60 -64.62
N LYS A 36 13.01 -41.18 -64.44
CA LYS A 36 12.74 -42.57 -64.79
C LYS A 36 12.59 -42.72 -66.32
N PRO A 37 13.14 -43.79 -66.93
CA PRO A 37 13.21 -43.95 -68.38
C PRO A 37 11.85 -44.16 -69.08
N GLU A 38 10.80 -44.49 -68.34
CA GLU A 38 9.45 -44.76 -68.87
C GLU A 38 8.48 -43.57 -68.72
N SER A 39 8.96 -42.41 -68.25
CA SER A 39 8.12 -41.27 -67.89
C SER A 39 7.65 -40.46 -69.11
N GLN A 40 6.34 -40.37 -69.32
CA GLN A 40 5.74 -39.50 -70.34
C GLN A 40 5.68 -38.05 -69.85
N ILE A 41 6.64 -37.23 -70.31
CA ILE A 41 6.89 -35.86 -69.83
C ILE A 41 5.64 -34.96 -69.90
N GLN A 42 4.81 -35.09 -70.95
CA GLN A 42 3.63 -34.24 -71.13
C GLN A 42 2.53 -34.50 -70.09
N GLU A 43 2.28 -35.77 -69.75
CA GLU A 43 1.30 -36.15 -68.73
C GLU A 43 1.81 -35.82 -67.32
N TRP A 44 3.11 -35.99 -67.11
CA TRP A 44 3.77 -35.56 -65.88
C TRP A 44 3.60 -34.05 -65.66
N LEU A 45 3.78 -33.22 -66.69
CA LEU A 45 3.69 -31.75 -66.56
C LEU A 45 2.28 -31.27 -66.17
N ILE A 46 1.23 -31.91 -66.71
CA ILE A 46 -0.17 -31.62 -66.35
C ILE A 46 -0.45 -32.04 -64.89
N THR A 47 0.07 -33.20 -64.49
CA THR A 47 -0.11 -33.73 -63.13
C THR A 47 0.68 -32.89 -62.12
N ASP A 48 1.90 -32.49 -62.48
CA ASP A 48 2.78 -31.65 -61.67
C ASP A 48 2.15 -30.28 -61.40
N GLN A 49 1.57 -29.65 -62.43
CA GLN A 49 0.91 -28.36 -62.27
C GLN A 49 -0.28 -28.41 -61.29
N LYS A 50 -1.10 -29.47 -61.35
CA LYS A 50 -2.20 -29.67 -60.39
C LYS A 50 -1.68 -29.91 -58.98
N GLN A 51 -0.67 -30.76 -58.84
CA GLN A 51 -0.10 -31.11 -57.55
C GLN A 51 0.68 -29.94 -56.93
N GLN A 52 1.27 -29.05 -57.74
CA GLN A 52 1.84 -27.78 -57.26
C GLN A 52 0.76 -26.85 -56.70
N GLN A 53 -0.40 -26.74 -57.34
CA GLN A 53 -1.51 -25.95 -56.80
C GLN A 53 -1.97 -26.48 -55.44
N MET A 54 -2.13 -27.80 -55.32
CA MET A 54 -2.46 -28.44 -54.05
C MET A 54 -1.38 -28.22 -52.99
N SER A 55 -0.09 -28.30 -53.35
CA SER A 55 0.99 -28.05 -52.39
C SER A 55 1.01 -26.59 -51.92
N PHE A 56 0.72 -25.61 -52.79
CA PHE A 56 0.54 -24.21 -52.36
C PHE A 56 -0.61 -24.06 -51.36
N GLU A 57 -1.78 -24.65 -51.62
CA GLU A 57 -2.92 -24.59 -50.72
C GLU A 57 -2.60 -25.19 -49.35
N ILE A 58 -1.98 -26.37 -49.31
CA ILE A 58 -1.57 -27.04 -48.06
C ILE A 58 -0.57 -26.18 -47.28
N ILE A 59 0.39 -25.56 -47.98
CA ILE A 59 1.39 -24.68 -47.38
C ILE A 59 0.70 -23.44 -46.77
N GLU A 60 -0.20 -22.78 -47.50
CA GLU A 60 -0.94 -21.62 -47.01
C GLU A 60 -1.80 -21.96 -45.79
N GLU A 61 -2.54 -23.07 -45.85
CA GLU A 61 -3.34 -23.54 -44.72
C GLU A 61 -2.49 -23.83 -43.47
N ALA A 62 -1.35 -24.49 -43.65
CA ALA A 62 -0.47 -24.81 -42.54
C ALA A 62 0.09 -23.55 -41.87
N TYR A 63 0.46 -22.53 -42.65
CA TYR A 63 0.88 -21.24 -42.10
C TYR A 63 -0.28 -20.47 -41.46
N ALA A 64 -1.47 -20.52 -42.03
CA ALA A 64 -2.66 -19.90 -41.46
C ALA A 64 -3.00 -20.52 -40.09
N LYS A 65 -2.99 -21.85 -39.99
CA LYS A 65 -3.17 -22.61 -38.74
C LYS A 65 -2.11 -22.23 -37.71
N ARG A 66 -0.83 -22.24 -38.10
CA ARG A 66 0.27 -21.88 -37.19
C ARG A 66 0.16 -20.45 -36.68
N LYS A 67 -0.23 -19.51 -37.53
CA LYS A 67 -0.46 -18.11 -37.15
C LYS A 67 -1.62 -17.99 -36.15
N ALA A 68 -2.70 -18.73 -36.37
CA ALA A 68 -3.85 -18.76 -35.45
C ALA A 68 -3.45 -19.29 -34.06
N GLU A 69 -2.71 -20.41 -34.00
CA GLU A 69 -2.18 -20.96 -32.74
C GLU A 69 -1.35 -19.94 -31.97
N LEU A 70 -0.41 -19.25 -32.63
CA LEU A 70 0.42 -18.24 -31.99
C LEU A 70 -0.39 -17.07 -31.44
N ILE A 71 -1.48 -16.70 -32.11
CA ILE A 71 -2.40 -15.65 -31.63
C ILE A 71 -3.15 -16.13 -30.38
N GLU A 72 -3.67 -17.36 -30.38
CA GLU A 72 -4.38 -17.92 -29.21
C GLU A 72 -3.43 -18.12 -28.03
N GLU A 73 -2.22 -18.63 -28.25
CA GLU A 73 -1.20 -18.71 -27.20
C GLU A 73 -0.90 -17.33 -26.59
N ALA A 74 -0.77 -16.30 -27.43
CA ALA A 74 -0.53 -14.94 -26.96
C ALA A 74 -1.72 -14.39 -26.16
N ARG A 75 -2.96 -14.71 -26.55
CA ARG A 75 -4.18 -14.36 -25.78
C ARG A 75 -4.20 -15.08 -24.43
N LEU A 76 -3.94 -16.38 -24.40
CA LEU A 76 -3.91 -17.19 -23.19
C LEU A 76 -2.85 -16.66 -22.21
N ARG A 77 -1.63 -16.36 -22.71
CA ARG A 77 -0.56 -15.77 -21.89
C ARG A 77 -0.98 -14.44 -21.27
N LYS A 78 -1.68 -13.59 -22.03
CA LYS A 78 -2.21 -12.31 -21.51
C LYS A 78 -3.27 -12.54 -20.42
N GLN A 79 -4.19 -13.48 -20.63
CA GLN A 79 -5.23 -13.84 -19.65
C GLN A 79 -4.60 -14.35 -18.35
N LEU A 80 -3.71 -15.33 -18.42
CA LEU A 80 -3.00 -15.86 -17.25
C LEU A 80 -2.18 -14.79 -16.52
N ALA A 81 -1.56 -13.87 -17.24
CA ALA A 81 -0.82 -12.77 -16.63
C ALA A 81 -1.76 -11.79 -15.89
N LEU A 82 -2.97 -11.56 -16.41
CA LEU A 82 -3.98 -10.73 -15.74
C LEU A 82 -4.54 -11.42 -14.49
N GLU A 83 -4.87 -12.71 -14.58
CA GLU A 83 -5.33 -13.50 -13.43
C GLU A 83 -4.31 -13.49 -12.30
N ARG A 84 -3.03 -13.78 -12.61
CA ARG A 84 -1.94 -13.70 -11.62
C ARG A 84 -1.80 -12.31 -11.01
N LYS A 85 -2.01 -11.24 -11.77
CA LYS A 85 -1.97 -9.86 -11.25
C LYS A 85 -3.16 -9.60 -10.31
N LEU A 86 -4.35 -10.09 -10.64
CA LEU A 86 -5.53 -9.95 -9.80
C LEU A 86 -5.39 -10.75 -8.49
N ASP A 87 -4.88 -11.97 -8.56
CA ASP A 87 -4.67 -12.81 -7.37
C ASP A 87 -3.63 -12.20 -6.43
N LYS A 88 -2.54 -11.64 -6.98
CA LYS A 88 -1.57 -10.88 -6.18
C LYS A 88 -2.22 -9.69 -5.48
N LYS A 89 -3.02 -8.89 -6.20
CA LYS A 89 -3.73 -7.75 -5.60
C LYS A 89 -4.70 -8.18 -4.50
N ARG A 90 -5.45 -9.27 -4.72
CA ARG A 90 -6.35 -9.83 -3.70
C ARG A 90 -5.58 -10.30 -2.47
N ALA A 91 -4.45 -10.99 -2.66
CA ALA A 91 -3.61 -11.43 -1.56
C ALA A 91 -3.01 -10.25 -0.76
N GLU A 92 -2.54 -9.21 -1.45
CA GLU A 92 -2.05 -7.98 -0.82
C GLU A 92 -3.14 -7.27 -0.01
N GLN A 93 -4.36 -7.19 -0.56
CA GLN A 93 -5.51 -6.61 0.15
C GLN A 93 -5.89 -7.41 1.39
N LEU A 94 -5.93 -8.74 1.29
CA LEU A 94 -6.22 -9.61 2.42
C LEU A 94 -5.17 -9.46 3.53
N ALA A 95 -3.88 -9.47 3.17
CA ALA A 95 -2.80 -9.28 4.12
C ALA A 95 -2.86 -7.89 4.79
N TYR A 96 -3.25 -6.85 4.04
CA TYR A 96 -3.43 -5.50 4.59
C TYR A 96 -4.59 -5.46 5.61
N VAL A 97 -5.74 -6.03 5.25
CA VAL A 97 -6.91 -6.11 6.15
C VAL A 97 -6.60 -6.92 7.41
N GLU A 98 -5.87 -8.03 7.29
CA GLU A 98 -5.45 -8.83 8.44
C GLU A 98 -4.53 -8.04 9.38
N ARG A 99 -3.56 -7.29 8.84
CA ARG A 99 -2.71 -6.40 9.65
C ARG A 99 -3.52 -5.33 10.37
N LEU A 100 -4.43 -4.66 9.66
CA LEU A 100 -5.29 -3.64 10.25
C LEU A 100 -6.12 -4.21 11.41
N LYS A 101 -6.74 -5.38 11.22
CA LYS A 101 -7.50 -6.06 12.28
C LYS A 101 -6.63 -6.40 13.49
N GLN A 102 -5.40 -6.87 13.27
CA GLN A 102 -4.48 -7.18 14.36
C GLN A 102 -4.09 -5.92 15.14
N ASP A 103 -3.84 -4.82 14.45
CA ASP A 103 -3.51 -3.54 15.07
C ASP A 103 -4.71 -2.97 15.84
N GLU A 104 -5.93 -3.06 15.30
CA GLU A 104 -7.17 -2.68 16.00
C GLU A 104 -7.36 -3.48 17.29
N ILE A 105 -7.14 -4.79 17.26
CA ILE A 105 -7.23 -5.65 18.46
C ILE A 105 -6.20 -5.23 19.52
N ARG A 106 -4.97 -4.90 19.10
CA ARG A 106 -3.92 -4.43 20.02
C ARG A 106 -4.28 -3.10 20.66
N GLN A 107 -4.69 -2.13 19.85
CA GLN A 107 -5.11 -0.82 20.35
C GLN A 107 -6.30 -0.95 21.31
N TYR A 108 -7.29 -1.79 20.98
CA TYR A 108 -8.42 -2.03 21.87
C TYR A 108 -7.98 -2.66 23.21
N ALA A 109 -7.06 -3.62 23.17
CA ALA A 109 -6.52 -4.23 24.39
C ALA A 109 -5.77 -3.22 25.26
N GLU A 110 -4.95 -2.35 24.66
CA GLU A 110 -4.23 -1.27 25.37
C GLU A 110 -5.19 -0.24 25.98
N GLN A 111 -6.22 0.16 25.22
CA GLN A 111 -7.27 1.06 25.72
C GLN A 111 -8.01 0.42 26.90
N SER A 112 -8.37 -0.87 26.80
CA SER A 112 -9.06 -1.60 27.85
C SER A 112 -8.23 -1.67 29.14
N GLN A 113 -6.93 -1.96 29.02
CA GLN A 113 -6.00 -1.95 30.16
C GLN A 113 -5.89 -0.56 30.79
N THR A 114 -5.76 0.48 29.97
CA THR A 114 -5.69 1.87 30.43
C THR A 114 -6.96 2.27 31.19
N LEU A 115 -8.14 1.93 30.66
CA LEU A 115 -9.42 2.18 31.32
C LEU A 115 -9.54 1.42 32.64
N ALA A 116 -9.05 0.18 32.71
CA ALA A 116 -9.02 -0.59 33.96
C ALA A 116 -8.13 0.06 35.03
N LEU A 117 -6.97 0.59 34.64
CA LEU A 117 -6.08 1.33 35.55
C LEU A 117 -6.73 2.63 36.05
N ILE A 118 -7.36 3.40 35.16
CA ILE A 118 -8.09 4.62 35.53
C ILE A 118 -9.21 4.30 36.52
N ARG A 119 -10.00 3.24 36.24
CA ARG A 119 -11.05 2.79 37.14
C ARG A 119 -10.50 2.45 38.52
N GLN A 120 -9.40 1.69 38.58
CA GLN A 120 -8.75 1.35 39.85
C GLN A 120 -8.26 2.60 40.61
N ASN A 121 -7.74 3.60 39.90
CA ASN A 121 -7.32 4.85 40.52
C ASN A 121 -8.52 5.61 41.11
N ILE A 122 -9.61 5.74 40.35
CA ILE A 122 -10.85 6.39 40.81
C ILE A 122 -11.41 5.65 42.04
N ASP A 123 -11.44 4.32 42.03
CA ASP A 123 -11.92 3.53 43.17
C ASP A 123 -11.09 3.79 44.43
N ARG A 124 -9.76 3.93 44.31
CA ARG A 124 -8.87 4.30 45.42
C ARG A 124 -9.11 5.72 45.90
N GLU A 125 -9.27 6.67 44.98
CA GLU A 125 -9.59 8.06 45.31
C GLU A 125 -10.92 8.15 46.06
N ILE A 126 -11.97 7.47 45.57
CA ILE A 126 -13.28 7.39 46.24
C ILE A 126 -13.14 6.83 47.65
N GLN A 127 -12.41 5.73 47.84
CA GLN A 127 -12.17 5.16 49.17
C GLN A 127 -11.46 6.18 50.08
N THR A 128 -10.44 6.85 49.57
CA THR A 128 -9.67 7.86 50.31
C THR A 128 -10.53 9.06 50.71
N TYR A 129 -11.36 9.57 49.79
CA TYR A 129 -12.27 10.68 50.04
C TYR A 129 -13.40 10.28 51.00
N THR A 130 -14.01 9.10 50.79
CA THR A 130 -15.10 8.61 51.63
C THR A 130 -14.63 8.34 53.06
N ALA A 131 -13.41 7.84 53.25
CA ALA A 131 -12.83 7.62 54.58
C ALA A 131 -12.65 8.91 55.40
N ARG A 132 -12.54 10.07 54.74
CA ARG A 132 -12.51 11.38 55.44
C ARG A 132 -13.88 11.79 55.98
N TYR A 133 -14.97 11.22 55.45
CA TYR A 133 -16.31 11.45 55.94
C TYR A 133 -16.67 10.42 57.01
N HIS A 134 -16.49 10.79 58.26
CA HIS A 134 -17.18 10.11 59.36
C HIS A 134 -18.64 10.60 59.44
N LYS A 135 -19.56 9.75 59.88
CA LYS A 135 -20.92 10.20 60.24
C LYS A 135 -20.76 11.27 61.33
N ASN A 136 -21.36 12.46 61.15
CA ASN A 136 -21.39 13.46 62.21
C ASN A 136 -21.96 12.79 63.47
N PRO A 137 -21.29 12.85 64.62
CA PRO A 137 -21.80 12.21 65.83
C PRO A 137 -23.20 12.78 66.09
N GLU A 138 -24.23 11.94 66.04
CA GLU A 138 -25.64 12.33 66.22
C GLU A 138 -25.97 12.79 67.66
N GLY A 139 -24.96 13.16 68.45
CA GLY A 139 -25.07 13.32 69.89
C GLY A 139 -24.68 14.67 70.46
N ILE A 140 -24.20 15.66 69.69
CA ILE A 140 -23.83 16.95 70.29
C ILE A 140 -24.17 18.12 69.37
N ALA A 141 -25.31 18.75 69.64
CA ALA A 141 -25.56 20.13 69.22
C ALA A 141 -24.56 21.04 69.95
N PHE A 142 -23.36 21.19 69.39
CA PHE A 142 -22.35 22.12 69.89
C PHE A 142 -22.80 23.55 69.58
N ASN A 143 -23.16 24.30 70.63
CA ASN A 143 -23.41 25.74 70.58
C ASN A 143 -22.11 26.49 70.26
N PHE A 144 -21.77 26.62 68.98
CA PHE A 144 -20.62 27.39 68.50
C PHE A 144 -20.70 28.90 68.81
N ALA A 145 -21.87 29.40 69.18
CA ALA A 145 -22.11 30.84 69.37
C ALA A 145 -21.51 31.43 70.66
N GLN A 146 -21.09 30.61 71.63
CA GLN A 146 -20.92 31.13 72.99
C GLN A 146 -19.47 31.46 73.40
N ASN A 147 -18.45 30.98 72.69
CA ASN A 147 -17.04 31.13 73.11
C ASN A 147 -16.04 31.55 72.01
N LEU A 148 -16.47 31.93 70.80
CA LEU A 148 -15.62 32.64 69.83
C LEU A 148 -16.13 34.06 69.65
N SER A 149 -15.98 34.92 70.67
CA SER A 149 -16.01 36.37 70.43
C SER A 149 -14.62 36.82 69.96
N ILE A 150 -14.17 36.28 68.83
CA ILE A 150 -13.12 36.90 68.04
C ILE A 150 -13.81 38.06 67.33
N PRO A 151 -13.33 39.30 67.43
CA PRO A 151 -14.07 40.41 66.85
C PRO A 151 -14.09 40.25 65.32
N ASP A 152 -15.29 40.14 64.72
CA ASP A 152 -15.51 39.82 63.30
C ASP A 152 -14.61 40.63 62.34
N HIS A 153 -14.27 41.86 62.70
CA HIS A 153 -13.39 42.72 61.90
C HIS A 153 -11.97 42.15 61.68
N ALA A 154 -11.42 41.42 62.66
CA ALA A 154 -10.08 40.84 62.55
C ALA A 154 -10.08 39.60 61.62
N MET A 155 -11.15 38.79 61.68
CA MET A 155 -11.33 37.67 60.76
C MET A 155 -11.60 38.13 59.33
N LEU A 156 -12.41 39.16 59.14
CA LEU A 156 -12.67 39.73 57.82
C LEU A 156 -11.40 40.35 57.21
N SER A 157 -10.60 41.06 58.00
CA SER A 157 -9.33 41.64 57.54
C SER A 157 -8.30 40.58 57.13
N GLU A 158 -8.20 39.48 57.86
CA GLU A 158 -7.30 38.37 57.49
C GLU A 158 -7.83 37.60 56.27
N LEU A 159 -9.15 37.44 56.15
CA LEU A 159 -9.75 36.80 54.97
C LEU A 159 -9.55 37.67 53.71
N GLU A 160 -9.67 38.99 53.82
CA GLU A 160 -9.36 39.94 52.75
C GLU A 160 -7.87 39.91 52.39
N SER A 161 -6.98 39.83 53.38
CA SER A 161 -5.53 39.73 53.15
C SER A 161 -5.14 38.46 52.38
N VAL A 162 -5.75 37.32 52.75
CA VAL A 162 -5.58 36.03 52.08
C VAL A 162 -6.17 36.06 50.68
N ARG A 163 -7.36 36.64 50.51
CA ARG A 163 -8.00 36.81 49.20
C ARG A 163 -7.12 37.61 48.24
N VAL A 164 -6.61 38.77 48.66
CA VAL A 164 -5.73 39.60 47.83
C VAL A 164 -4.45 38.84 47.46
N ARG A 165 -3.87 38.07 48.40
CA ARG A 165 -2.69 37.26 48.11
C ARG A 165 -2.98 36.18 47.06
N LEU A 166 -4.13 35.51 47.16
CA LEU A 166 -4.54 34.50 46.20
C LEU A 166 -4.86 35.09 44.82
N GLU A 167 -5.48 36.28 44.78
CA GLU A 167 -5.71 37.01 43.53
C GLU A 167 -4.38 37.37 42.85
N LEU A 168 -3.41 37.90 43.61
CA LEU A 168 -2.07 38.22 43.09
C LEU A 168 -1.27 36.97 42.67
N GLU A 169 -1.39 35.87 43.41
CA GLU A 169 -0.75 34.61 43.06
C GLU A 169 -1.35 34.02 41.78
N ALA A 170 -2.67 34.07 41.62
CA ALA A 170 -3.36 33.66 40.41
C ALA A 170 -2.92 34.51 39.20
N ASP A 171 -2.87 35.83 39.35
CA ASP A 171 -2.40 36.74 38.29
C ASP A 171 -0.93 36.44 37.89
N SER A 172 -0.06 36.18 38.87
CA SER A 172 1.33 35.79 38.62
C SER A 172 1.44 34.45 37.88
N LEU A 173 0.60 33.48 38.22
CA LEU A 173 0.55 32.18 37.55
C LEU A 173 0.04 32.31 36.11
N ILE A 174 -0.99 33.13 35.88
CA ILE A 174 -1.50 33.45 34.54
C ILE A 174 -0.41 34.10 33.70
N GLU A 175 0.29 35.10 34.24
CA GLU A 175 1.36 35.78 33.50
C GLU A 175 2.51 34.81 33.13
N LYS A 176 2.93 33.96 34.07
CA LYS A 176 3.97 32.93 33.82
C LYS A 176 3.53 31.95 32.73
N SER A 177 2.30 31.45 32.78
CA SER A 177 1.77 30.50 31.79
C SER A 177 1.64 31.12 30.40
N VAL A 178 1.17 32.36 30.29
CA VAL A 178 1.10 33.09 29.01
C VAL A 178 2.50 33.31 28.43
N ASN A 179 3.47 33.66 29.26
CA ASN A 179 4.86 33.85 28.81
C ASN A 179 5.50 32.54 28.35
N ALA A 180 5.27 31.44 29.07
CA ALA A 180 5.73 30.11 28.66
C ALA A 180 5.10 29.68 27.32
N PHE A 181 3.79 29.82 27.18
CA PHE A 181 3.08 29.51 25.94
C PHE A 181 3.56 30.34 24.75
N ARG A 182 3.81 31.64 24.95
CA ARG A 182 4.41 32.50 23.91
C ARG A 182 5.81 32.05 23.52
N ALA A 183 6.62 31.56 24.46
CA ALA A 183 7.94 31.03 24.16
C ALA A 183 7.87 29.73 23.35
N GLU A 184 6.97 28.81 23.72
CA GLU A 184 6.72 27.58 22.97
C GLU A 184 6.23 27.85 21.55
N LEU A 185 5.29 28.79 21.37
CA LEU A 185 4.82 29.19 20.04
C LEU A 185 5.95 29.77 19.18
N LYS A 186 6.82 30.60 19.77
CA LYS A 186 7.98 31.14 19.05
C LYS A 186 8.96 30.03 18.65
N ALA A 187 9.22 29.09 19.55
CA ALA A 187 10.09 27.95 19.27
C ALA A 187 9.52 27.05 18.16
N ALA A 188 8.23 26.67 18.24
CA ALA A 188 7.56 25.88 17.22
C ALA A 188 7.56 26.58 15.84
N ALA A 189 7.29 27.89 15.81
CA ALA A 189 7.37 28.65 14.56
C ALA A 189 8.79 28.70 13.98
N GLN A 190 9.82 28.80 14.82
CA GLN A 190 11.21 28.74 14.38
C GLN A 190 11.60 27.36 13.84
N GLU A 191 11.15 26.28 14.50
CA GLU A 191 11.36 24.91 14.02
C GLU A 191 10.68 24.68 12.68
N GLU A 192 9.44 25.17 12.49
CA GLU A 192 8.76 25.09 11.19
C GLU A 192 9.49 25.89 10.11
N ILE A 193 9.94 27.12 10.41
CA ILE A 193 10.72 27.94 9.48
C ILE A 193 12.02 27.21 9.09
N GLU A 194 12.75 26.64 10.06
CA GLU A 194 13.97 25.87 9.79
C GLU A 194 13.69 24.61 8.97
N TYR A 195 12.60 23.90 9.25
CA TYR A 195 12.20 22.72 8.49
C TYR A 195 11.86 23.08 7.04
N ILE A 196 11.10 24.16 6.83
CA ILE A 196 10.77 24.69 5.49
C ILE A 196 12.05 25.13 4.77
N LEU A 197 12.96 25.85 5.43
CA LEU A 197 14.23 26.28 4.83
C LEU A 197 15.11 25.08 4.43
N LYS A 198 15.23 24.05 5.28
CA LYS A 198 15.98 22.83 4.98
C LYS A 198 15.40 22.02 3.82
N ASN A 199 14.07 22.01 3.66
CA ASN A 199 13.37 21.21 2.66
C ASN A 199 12.89 22.01 1.44
N SER A 200 13.25 23.28 1.32
CA SER A 200 12.90 24.12 0.18
C SER A 200 14.08 24.26 -0.78
N ASN A 201 13.82 24.10 -2.08
CA ASN A 201 14.81 24.17 -3.17
C ASN A 201 15.41 25.58 -3.40
N PHE A 202 15.42 26.46 -2.40
CA PHE A 202 15.99 27.81 -2.52
C PHE A 202 17.53 27.81 -2.54
N SER A 203 18.20 26.75 -2.08
CA SER A 203 19.67 26.67 -2.09
C SER A 203 20.27 26.19 -3.42
N ASP A 204 19.47 25.63 -4.35
CA ASP A 204 19.96 25.07 -5.61
C ASP A 204 20.00 26.07 -6.78
N LYS A 205 19.46 27.29 -6.61
CA LYS A 205 19.66 28.37 -7.58
C LYS A 205 20.90 29.18 -7.22
N LYS A 206 22.07 28.58 -7.46
CA LYS A 206 23.29 29.38 -7.69
C LYS A 206 23.06 30.22 -8.94
N ILE A 207 23.21 31.52 -8.72
CA ILE A 207 23.17 32.61 -9.69
C ILE A 207 24.02 32.27 -10.92
N GLU A 208 23.38 32.02 -12.07
CA GLU A 208 23.98 32.27 -13.38
C GLU A 208 23.70 33.72 -13.72
N SER A 209 24.74 34.56 -13.59
CA SER A 209 24.83 35.90 -14.15
C SER A 209 26.26 36.12 -14.61
#